data_AF-A0AAX2KMB8-F1
#
_entry.id   AF-A0AAX2KMB8-F1
#
_cell.length_a   1.000
_cell.length_b   1.000
_cell.length_c   1.000
_cell.angle_alpha   90.00
_cell.angle_beta   90.00
_cell.angle_gamma   90.00
#
_symmetry.space_group_name_H-M   'P 1'
#
loop_
_entity.id
_entity.type
_entity.pdbx_description
1 polymer ?
#
loop_
_entity_poly.entity_id
_entity_poly.type
_entity_poly.pdbx_seq_one_letter_code
_entity_poly.pdbx_strand_id
1 'polypeptide(L)'
;MFATVGEVLRNKSDQVRLGKRVLEEGKELLHVRFLIDEFANIGRIPHFEKMLTTFRKREMSFTIVLQSLNHYKRFIGMGGKTF
;
A
#
# COMPACT_ATOMS: atom_id res chain seq x y z
N MET A 1 -7.36 6.46 -9.83
CA MET A 1 -7.87 5.07 -9.78
C MET A 1 -7.21 4.23 -8.68
N PHE A 2 -5.88 4.08 -8.67
CA PHE A 2 -5.16 3.31 -7.62
C PHE A 2 -5.35 3.84 -6.19
N ALA A 3 -5.20 5.16 -6.00
CA ALA A 3 -5.42 5.81 -4.71
C ALA A 3 -6.83 5.55 -4.16
N THR A 4 -7.83 5.55 -5.05
CA THR A 4 -9.23 5.28 -4.71
C THR A 4 -9.44 3.84 -4.21
N VAL A 5 -8.86 2.85 -4.88
CA VAL A 5 -8.96 1.43 -4.45
C VAL A 5 -8.29 1.23 -3.09
N GLY A 6 -7.08 1.78 -2.92
CA GLY A 6 -6.38 1.72 -1.63
C GLY A 6 -7.17 2.38 -0.50
N GLU A 7 -7.78 3.54 -0.77
CA GLU A 7 -8.58 4.27 0.21
C GLU A 7 -9.87 3.53 0.59
N VAL A 8 -10.58 2.95 -0.38
CA VAL A 8 -11.80 2.16 -0.13
C VAL A 8 -11.47 0.93 0.74
N LEU A 9 -10.39 0.21 0.41
CA LEU A 9 -9.96 -0.96 1.19
C LEU A 9 -9.52 -0.57 2.60
N ARG A 10 -8.78 0.54 2.75
CA ARG A 10 -8.43 1.10 4.05
C ARG A 10 -9.67 1.43 4.87
N ASN A 11 -10.63 2.15 4.30
CA ASN A 11 -11.84 2.57 4.99
C ASN A 11 -12.69 1.35 5.39
N LYS A 12 -12.75 0.31 4.56
CA LYS A 12 -13.44 -0.94 4.90
C LYS A 12 -12.75 -1.69 6.05
N SER A 13 -11.42 -1.78 6.03
CA SER A 13 -10.63 -2.36 7.12
C SER A 13 -10.85 -1.59 8.44
N ASP A 14 -10.86 -0.25 8.37
CA ASP A 14 -11.13 0.61 9.53
C ASP A 14 -12.55 0.43 10.08
N GLN A 15 -13.56 0.31 9.22
CA GLN A 15 -14.94 0.07 9.67
C GLN A 15 -15.10 -1.27 10.40
N VAL A 16 -14.42 -2.31 9.93
CA VAL A 16 -14.43 -3.62 10.60
C VAL A 16 -13.68 -3.55 11.93
N ARG A 17 -12.50 -2.92 11.97
CA ARG A 17 -11.73 -2.73 13.21
C ARG A 17 -12.46 -1.89 14.26
N LEU A 18 -13.22 -0.89 13.84
CA LEU A 18 -14.02 -0.03 14.74
C LEU A 18 -15.37 -0.67 15.14
N GLY A 19 -15.67 -1.89 14.70
CA GLY A 19 -16.94 -2.57 14.98
C GLY A 19 -18.15 -1.95 14.26
N LYS A 20 -17.94 -0.96 13.38
CA LYS A 20 -19.01 -0.33 12.56
C LYS A 20 -19.51 -1.25 11.45
N ARG A 21 -18.72 -2.26 11.09
CA ARG A 21 -19.06 -3.30 10.12
C ARG A 21 -18.73 -4.65 10.70
N VAL A 22 -19.75 -5.49 10.89
CA VAL A 22 -19.59 -6.87 11.36
C VAL A 22 -19.37 -7.76 10.13
N LEU A 23 -18.40 -8.67 10.22
CA LEU A 23 -18.19 -9.72 9.23
C LEU A 23 -19.14 -10.88 9.51
N GLU A 24 -19.42 -11.71 8.52
CA GLU A 24 -20.15 -12.97 8.74
C GLU A 24 -19.44 -13.82 9.79
N GLU A 25 -20.20 -14.64 10.51
CA GLU A 25 -19.68 -15.49 11.57
C GLU A 25 -18.56 -16.41 11.05
N GLY A 26 -17.41 -16.40 11.74
CA GLY A 26 -16.22 -17.15 11.33
C GLY A 26 -15.40 -16.52 10.18
N LYS A 27 -15.69 -15.29 9.74
CA LYS A 27 -14.89 -14.56 8.74
C LYS A 27 -13.96 -13.53 9.39
N GLU A 28 -12.76 -13.40 8.85
CA GLU A 28 -11.77 -12.40 9.25
C GLU A 28 -11.40 -11.45 8.10
N LEU A 29 -10.76 -10.34 8.44
CA LEU A 29 -10.18 -9.45 7.44
C LEU A 29 -9.03 -10.18 6.73
N LEU A 30 -9.18 -10.37 5.43
CA LEU A 30 -8.12 -10.93 4.60
C LEU A 30 -7.00 -9.92 4.40
N HIS A 31 -5.76 -10.42 4.43
CA HIS A 31 -4.60 -9.62 4.08
C HIS A 31 -4.59 -9.30 2.58
N VAL A 32 -4.55 -8.01 2.24
CA VAL A 32 -4.50 -7.55 0.85
C VAL A 32 -3.08 -7.19 0.45
N ARG A 33 -2.54 -7.88 -0.57
CA ARG A 33 -1.25 -7.55 -1.17
C ARG A 33 -1.46 -6.89 -2.53
N PHE A 34 -1.01 -5.64 -2.66
CA PHE A 34 -0.91 -4.96 -3.93
C PHE A 34 0.37 -5.38 -4.64
N LEU A 35 0.28 -6.00 -5.80
CA LEU A 35 1.41 -6.20 -6.70
C LEU A 35 1.33 -5.12 -7.78
N ILE A 36 2.36 -4.28 -7.85
CA ILE A 36 2.40 -3.16 -8.80
C ILE A 36 3.63 -3.33 -9.68
N ASP A 37 3.39 -3.67 -10.93
CA ASP A 37 4.39 -3.61 -11.98
C ASP A 37 4.49 -2.17 -12.54
N GLU A 38 5.62 -1.86 -13.16
CA GLU A 38 5.91 -0.57 -13.77
C GLU A 38 5.69 0.64 -12.84
N PHE A 39 5.87 0.45 -11.53
CA PHE A 39 5.65 1.51 -10.54
C PHE A 39 6.50 2.76 -10.81
N ALA A 40 7.66 2.59 -11.46
CA ALA A 40 8.51 3.68 -11.93
C ALA A 40 7.79 4.67 -12.85
N ASN A 41 6.81 4.20 -13.64
CA ASN A 41 6.03 5.01 -14.59
C ASN A 41 4.97 5.88 -13.89
N ILE A 42 4.58 5.54 -12.66
CA ILE A 42 3.63 6.32 -11.84
C ILE A 42 4.30 7.59 -11.26
N GLY A 43 5.64 7.61 -11.21
CA GLY A 43 6.41 8.71 -10.63
C GLY A 43 6.45 8.68 -9.10
N ARG A 44 6.87 9.79 -8.47
CA ARG A 44 6.92 9.88 -7.00
C ARG A 44 5.50 9.99 -6.44
N ILE A 45 5.09 8.98 -5.66
CA ILE A 45 3.86 9.05 -4.87
C ILE A 45 4.15 9.88 -3.61
N PRO A 46 3.49 11.03 -3.41
CA PRO A 46 3.68 11.84 -2.21
C PRO A 46 3.28 11.04 -0.96
N HIS A 47 4.08 11.15 0.10
CA HIS A 47 3.84 10.49 1.39
C HIS A 47 3.72 8.95 1.35
N PHE A 48 4.34 8.29 0.36
CA PHE A 48 4.25 6.84 0.19
C PHE A 48 4.67 6.05 1.44
N GLU A 49 5.73 6.45 2.15
CA GLU A 49 6.16 5.80 3.40
C GLU A 49 5.11 5.86 4.52
N LYS A 50 4.46 7.02 4.67
CA LYS A 50 3.37 7.21 5.63
C LYS A 50 2.17 6.35 5.25
N MET A 51 1.89 6.25 3.95
CA MET A 51 0.86 5.36 3.43
C MET A 51 1.20 3.90 3.74
N LEU A 52 2.40 3.41 3.40
CA LEU A 52 2.85 2.05 3.72
C LEU A 52 2.70 1.72 5.20
N THR A 53 3.13 2.62 6.08
CA THR A 53 3.01 2.46 7.54
C THR A 53 1.54 2.34 7.98
N THR A 54 0.67 3.13 7.38
CA THR A 54 -0.77 3.13 7.65
C THR A 54 -1.43 1.83 7.19
N PHE A 55 -1.04 1.34 6.01
CA PHE A 55 -1.59 0.12 5.40
C PHE A 55 -1.12 -1.15 6.12
N ARG A 56 0.14 -1.20 6.58
CA ARG A 56 0.68 -2.34 7.33
C ARG A 56 -0.13 -2.67 8.59
N LYS A 57 -0.66 -1.64 9.28
CA LYS A 57 -1.52 -1.83 10.47
C LYS A 57 -2.92 -2.37 10.17
N ARG A 58 -3.26 -2.55 8.89
CA ARG A 58 -4.62 -2.86 8.41
C ARG A 58 -4.67 -4.15 7.59
N GLU A 59 -3.70 -5.05 7.79
CA GLU A 59 -3.51 -6.26 6.97
C GLU A 59 -3.40 -5.92 5.47
N MET A 60 -2.58 -4.91 5.14
CA MET A 60 -2.33 -4.54 3.76
C MET A 60 -0.83 -4.34 3.50
N SER A 61 -0.36 -4.80 2.35
CA SER A 61 1.05 -4.72 1.94
C SER A 61 1.20 -4.38 0.47
N PHE A 62 2.35 -3.83 0.09
CA PHE A 62 2.67 -3.48 -1.30
C PHE A 62 3.94 -4.22 -1.70
N THR A 63 3.92 -4.81 -2.89
CA THR A 63 5.07 -5.39 -3.58
C THR A 63 5.22 -4.64 -4.89
N ILE A 64 6.34 -3.95 -5.04
CA ILE A 64 6.65 -3.17 -6.23
C ILE A 64 7.69 -3.93 -7.04
N VAL A 65 7.39 -4.16 -8.32
CA VAL A 65 8.33 -4.72 -9.28
C VAL A 65 9.00 -3.57 -10.01
N LEU A 66 10.33 -3.55 -10.00
CA LEU A 66 11.14 -2.54 -10.68
C LEU A 66 11.91 -3.19 -11.82
N GLN A 67 11.78 -2.60 -13.02
CA GLN A 67 12.52 -3.05 -14.21
C GLN A 67 14.04 -2.79 -14.10
N SER A 68 14.47 -1.79 -13.32
CA SER A 68 15.90 -1.49 -13.12
C SER A 68 16.20 -0.74 -11.81
N LEU A 69 17.43 -0.87 -11.33
CA LEU A 69 17.95 -0.11 -10.18
C LEU A 69 18.00 1.41 -10.43
N ASN A 70 18.08 1.84 -11.69
CA ASN A 70 18.04 3.27 -12.03
C ASN A 70 16.65 3.86 -11.74
N HIS A 71 15.60 3.09 -11.97
CA HIS A 71 14.23 3.47 -11.61
C HIS A 71 14.05 3.53 -10.08
N TYR A 72 14.69 2.63 -9.33
CA TYR A 72 14.73 2.70 -7.86
C TYR A 72 15.34 4.02 -7.36
N LYS A 73 16.52 4.40 -7.88
CA LYS A 73 17.20 5.66 -7.48
C LYS A 73 16.35 6.90 -7.76
N ARG A 74 15.59 6.91 -8.86
CA ARG A 74 14.64 7.98 -9.17
C ARG A 74 13.48 8.04 -8.18
N PHE A 75 13.00 6.89 -7.72
CA PHE A 75 11.95 6.80 -6.69
C PHE A 75 12.42 7.34 -5.33
N ILE A 76 13.56 6.83 -4.83
CA ILE A 76 14.13 7.24 -3.54
C ILE A 76 14.60 8.70 -3.58
N GLY A 77 14.94 9.21 -4.76
CA GLY A 77 15.63 10.48 -4.92
C GLY A 77 17.11 10.30 -4.57
N MET A 78 18.00 10.90 -5.36
CA MET A 78 19.44 10.84 -5.10
C MET A 78 19.76 11.40 -3.71
N GLY A 79 20.09 10.51 -2.77
CA GLY A 79 20.44 10.84 -1.39
C GLY A 79 20.07 9.68 -0.47
N GLY A 80 21.06 8.89 -0.08
CA GLY A 80 20.90 7.55 0.46
C GLY A 80 20.08 7.44 1.75
N LYS A 81 19.40 6.31 1.86
CA LYS A 81 19.70 5.24 2.82
C LYS A 81 19.11 3.95 2.25
N THR A 82 19.99 3.04 1.87
CA THR A 82 19.66 1.63 1.70
C THR A 82 19.14 1.10 3.05
N PHE A 83 18.08 0.28 2.97
CA PHE A 83 17.54 -0.47 4.10
C PHE A 83 18.62 -1.29 4.81
#